data_AF-A0A1E7J7H9-F1
#
_entry.id   AF-A0A1E7J7H9-F1
#
_cell.length_a   1.000
_cell.length_b   1.000
_cell.length_c   1.000
_cell.angle_alpha   90.00
_cell.angle_beta   90.00
_cell.angle_gamma   90.00
#
_symmetry.space_group_name_H-M   'P 1'
#
loop_
_entity.id
_entity.type
_entity.pdbx_description
1 polymer ?
#
loop_
_entity_poly.entity_id
_entity_poly.type
_entity_poly.pdbx_seq_one_letter_code
_entity_poly.pdbx_strand_id
1 'polypeptide(L)'
;MLRRFLLVSSADGGWSEWLRPAVVVAVCSLTFLIWLQNFVRSPAWDSTGAEDQGSFHKMAREPDPAMVEEKMLAEAYWFRYPDVRKNDFWGENSPMGIRGPRVHYRRYGRNEGRLFAPIIQPPHPEVEKELAEAYWQRYQDVAESDIWGREGTMGVLGARDHYHYYGKAQGRVWGVVPGAAE
;
A
#
# COMPACT_ATOMS: atom_id res chain seq x y z
N MET A 1 -23.27 14.47 -83.97
CA MET A 1 -21.90 13.92 -83.81
C MET A 1 -21.12 14.80 -82.85
N LEU A 2 -20.84 14.36 -81.62
CA LEU A 2 -19.78 14.91 -80.75
C LEU A 2 -19.64 14.01 -79.51
N ARG A 3 -18.68 13.07 -79.55
CA ARG A 3 -18.25 12.25 -78.41
C ARG A 3 -17.27 13.07 -77.57
N ARG A 4 -17.62 13.36 -76.31
CA ARG A 4 -16.67 13.86 -75.30
C ARG A 4 -15.82 12.68 -74.80
N PHE A 5 -14.52 12.77 -75.03
CA PHE A 5 -13.51 11.90 -74.43
C PHE A 5 -13.37 12.21 -72.94
N LEU A 6 -13.54 11.18 -72.10
CA LEU A 6 -13.07 11.18 -70.72
C LEU A 6 -11.57 10.88 -70.73
N LEU A 7 -10.75 11.86 -70.33
CA LEU A 7 -9.36 11.63 -69.95
C LEU A 7 -9.33 11.23 -68.47
N VAL A 8 -9.44 9.93 -68.20
CA VAL A 8 -8.98 9.35 -66.94
C VAL A 8 -7.46 9.26 -67.07
N SER A 9 -6.74 10.16 -66.40
CA SER A 9 -5.30 10.05 -66.23
C SER A 9 -5.04 8.96 -65.19
N SER A 10 -4.82 7.72 -65.64
CA SER A 10 -4.11 6.73 -64.83
C SER A 10 -2.64 7.11 -64.87
N ALA A 11 -2.20 7.90 -63.90
CA ALA A 11 -0.79 8.08 -63.62
C ALA A 11 -0.27 6.78 -63.00
N ASP A 12 -0.14 5.74 -63.82
CA ASP A 12 0.48 4.48 -63.46
C ASP A 12 1.99 4.71 -63.41
N GLY A 13 2.44 5.40 -62.36
CA GLY A 13 3.83 5.43 -61.92
C GLY A 13 4.22 4.03 -61.46
N GLY A 14 4.41 3.13 -62.43
CA GLY A 14 4.75 1.73 -62.22
C GLY A 14 6.11 1.61 -61.54
N TRP A 15 6.09 1.56 -60.21
CA TRP A 15 7.22 1.04 -59.45
C TRP A 15 7.57 -0.32 -60.04
N SER A 16 8.81 -0.50 -60.46
CA SER A 16 9.28 -1.78 -60.99
C SER A 16 8.98 -2.89 -59.98
N GLU A 17 8.68 -4.10 -60.47
CA GLU A 17 8.30 -5.24 -59.60
C GLU A 17 9.33 -5.55 -58.51
N TRP A 18 10.58 -5.12 -58.72
CA TRP A 18 11.69 -5.25 -57.77
C TRP A 18 11.76 -4.13 -56.72
N LEU A 19 11.22 -2.94 -57.01
CA LEU A 19 11.24 -1.81 -56.07
C LEU A 19 10.29 -2.02 -54.90
N ARG A 20 9.13 -2.66 -55.11
CA ARG A 20 8.15 -2.92 -54.05
C ARG A 20 8.71 -3.79 -52.91
N PRO A 21 9.26 -4.99 -53.18
CA PRO A 21 9.85 -5.80 -52.12
C PRO A 21 11.08 -5.12 -51.50
N ALA A 22 11.88 -4.39 -52.29
CA ALA A 22 13.03 -3.66 -51.77
C ALA A 22 12.64 -2.60 -50.73
N VAL A 23 11.56 -1.84 -50.97
CA VAL A 23 11.05 -0.86 -50.02
C VAL A 23 10.52 -1.54 -48.74
N VAL A 24 9.79 -2.64 -48.87
CA VAL A 24 9.30 -3.39 -47.70
C VAL A 24 10.46 -3.91 -46.84
N VAL A 25 11.46 -4.52 -47.47
CA VAL A 25 12.67 -4.99 -46.77
C VAL A 25 13.37 -3.83 -46.07
N ALA A 26 13.53 -2.68 -46.75
CA ALA A 26 14.15 -1.50 -46.15
C ALA A 26 13.39 -0.99 -44.91
N VAL A 27 12.05 -0.92 -44.96
CA VAL A 27 11.22 -0.48 -43.83
C VAL A 27 11.29 -1.48 -42.67
N CYS A 28 11.22 -2.78 -42.94
CA CYS A 28 11.33 -3.81 -41.92
C CYS A 28 12.71 -3.78 -41.25
N SER A 29 13.79 -3.65 -42.02
CA SER A 29 15.15 -3.53 -41.50
C SER A 29 15.33 -2.29 -40.64
N LEU A 30 14.80 -1.13 -41.07
CA LEU A 30 14.88 0.10 -40.28
C LEU A 30 14.11 -0.03 -38.96
N THR A 31 12.91 -0.60 -38.99
CA THR A 31 12.08 -0.81 -37.78
C THR A 31 12.79 -1.75 -36.80
N PHE A 32 13.37 -2.83 -37.31
CA PHE A 32 14.15 -3.77 -36.51
C PHE A 32 15.37 -3.12 -35.87
N LEU A 33 16.11 -2.28 -36.62
CA LEU A 33 17.27 -1.55 -36.09
C LEU A 33 16.88 -0.56 -34.99
N ILE A 34 15.76 0.17 -35.15
CA ILE A 34 15.24 1.07 -34.11
C ILE A 34 14.83 0.27 -32.86
N TRP A 35 14.12 -0.83 -33.04
CA TRP A 35 13.74 -1.71 -31.94
C TRP A 35 14.98 -2.24 -31.20
N LEU A 36 15.99 -2.73 -31.95
CA LEU A 36 17.22 -3.28 -31.39
C LEU A 36 18.02 -2.21 -30.64
N GLN A 37 18.11 -1.00 -31.17
CA GLN A 37 18.77 0.12 -30.49
C GLN A 37 18.09 0.49 -29.17
N ASN A 38 16.75 0.47 -29.13
CA ASN A 38 16.00 0.70 -27.88
C ASN A 38 16.13 -0.47 -26.90
N PHE A 39 16.19 -1.69 -27.40
CA PHE A 39 16.35 -2.88 -26.58
C PHE A 39 17.74 -2.96 -25.92
N VAL A 40 18.82 -2.68 -26.67
CA VAL A 40 20.19 -2.65 -26.13
C VAL A 40 20.39 -1.51 -25.13
N ARG A 41 19.66 -0.39 -25.29
CA ARG A 41 19.63 0.71 -24.31
C ARG A 41 18.61 0.49 -23.19
N SER A 42 17.88 -0.62 -23.21
CA SER A 42 16.88 -0.88 -22.18
C SER A 42 17.56 -1.31 -20.88
N PRO A 43 16.96 -1.00 -19.73
CA PRO A 43 17.47 -1.44 -18.42
C PRO A 43 17.56 -2.97 -18.27
N ALA A 44 16.90 -3.72 -19.15
CA ALA A 44 16.97 -5.19 -19.15
C ALA A 44 18.30 -5.73 -19.70
N TRP A 45 19.04 -4.95 -20.48
CA TRP A 45 20.31 -5.36 -21.11
C TRP A 45 21.55 -4.73 -20.46
N ASP A 46 21.44 -3.48 -19.99
CA ASP A 46 22.52 -2.80 -19.25
C ASP A 46 22.30 -2.96 -17.73
N SER A 47 22.64 -4.15 -17.21
CA SER A 47 22.61 -4.43 -15.77
C SER A 47 23.72 -3.69 -14.99
N THR A 48 24.65 -3.06 -15.70
CA THR A 48 25.74 -2.25 -15.13
C THR A 48 25.34 -0.80 -14.83
N GLY A 49 24.20 -0.33 -15.34
CA GLY A 49 23.59 0.96 -14.98
C GLY A 49 22.58 0.90 -13.81
N ALA A 50 22.34 -0.28 -13.22
CA ALA A 50 21.40 -0.47 -12.11
C ALA A 50 21.84 0.22 -10.80
N GLU A 51 23.05 0.79 -10.74
CA GLU A 51 23.52 1.59 -9.59
C GLU A 51 23.15 3.08 -9.67
N ASP A 52 22.70 3.61 -10.82
CA ASP A 52 22.32 5.03 -10.94
C ASP A 52 20.83 5.31 -10.63
N GLN A 53 20.13 4.36 -10.01
CA GLN A 53 18.96 4.69 -9.16
C GLN A 53 19.40 5.26 -7.79
N GLY A 54 20.70 5.19 -7.46
CA GLY A 54 21.28 5.78 -6.25
C GLY A 54 21.38 7.31 -6.27
N SER A 55 21.27 7.98 -7.42
CA SER A 55 21.41 9.45 -7.51
C SER A 55 20.11 10.22 -7.17
N PHE A 56 18.94 9.58 -7.22
CA PHE A 56 17.70 10.14 -6.64
C PHE A 56 17.61 9.94 -5.12
N HIS A 57 18.48 9.11 -4.53
CA HIS A 57 18.49 8.79 -3.10
C HIS A 57 19.32 9.75 -2.23
N LYS A 58 19.89 10.82 -2.79
CA LYS A 58 20.76 11.76 -2.05
C LYS A 58 20.25 13.20 -1.92
N MET A 59 18.97 13.45 -2.17
CA MET A 59 18.30 14.59 -1.54
C MET A 59 17.51 14.05 -0.36
N ALA A 60 17.97 14.39 0.85
CA ALA A 60 17.25 14.20 2.10
C ALA A 60 15.92 14.97 2.04
N ARG A 61 14.97 14.44 1.28
CA ARG A 61 13.59 14.87 1.30
C ARG A 61 13.06 14.29 2.60
N GLU A 62 12.77 15.16 3.55
CA GLU A 62 11.97 14.79 4.70
C GLU A 62 10.80 13.94 4.20
N PRO A 63 10.56 12.75 4.81
CA PRO A 63 9.49 11.88 4.35
C PRO A 63 8.20 12.69 4.36
N ASP A 64 7.46 12.66 3.24
CA ASP A 64 6.17 13.33 3.12
C ASP A 64 5.35 13.03 4.39
N PRO A 65 4.93 14.06 5.16
CA PRO A 65 4.17 13.86 6.39
C PRO A 65 2.98 12.91 6.21
N ALA A 66 2.34 12.93 5.03
CA ALA A 66 1.24 12.03 4.71
C ALA A 66 1.67 10.56 4.64
N MET A 67 2.90 10.28 4.18
CA MET A 67 3.44 8.92 4.18
C MET A 67 3.82 8.44 5.57
N VAL A 68 4.33 9.32 6.43
CA VAL A 68 4.63 8.99 7.83
C VAL A 68 3.35 8.61 8.57
N GLU A 69 2.28 9.40 8.39
CA GLU A 69 0.97 9.12 8.96
C GLU A 69 0.38 7.80 8.44
N GLU A 70 0.42 7.56 7.13
CA GLU A 70 -0.08 6.32 6.54
C GLU A 70 0.66 5.10 7.08
N LYS A 71 1.99 5.18 7.21
CA LYS A 71 2.81 4.11 7.75
C LYS A 71 2.44 3.82 9.21
N MET A 72 2.31 4.85 10.04
CA MET A 72 1.90 4.69 11.44
C MET A 72 0.52 4.01 11.55
N LEU A 73 -0.44 4.41 10.73
CA LEU A 73 -1.78 3.81 10.72
C LEU A 73 -1.76 2.35 10.23
N ALA A 74 -0.94 2.06 9.21
CA ALA A 74 -0.76 0.72 8.68
C ALA A 74 -0.18 -0.23 9.73
N GLU A 75 0.90 0.19 10.41
CA GLU A 75 1.55 -0.56 11.48
C GLU A 75 0.58 -0.80 12.64
N ALA A 76 -0.14 0.24 13.08
CA ALA A 76 -1.14 0.13 14.14
C ALA A 76 -2.27 -0.85 13.78
N TYR A 77 -2.69 -0.88 12.52
CA TYR A 77 -3.73 -1.80 12.06
C TYR A 77 -3.21 -3.25 11.99
N TRP A 78 -2.05 -3.47 11.39
CA TRP A 78 -1.44 -4.81 11.33
C TRP A 78 -1.06 -5.36 12.70
N PHE A 79 -0.72 -4.49 13.66
CA PHE A 79 -0.48 -4.89 15.03
C PHE A 79 -1.75 -5.43 15.70
N ARG A 80 -2.91 -4.79 15.48
CA ARG A 80 -4.21 -5.29 15.99
C ARG A 80 -4.71 -6.52 15.24
N TYR A 81 -4.37 -6.65 13.96
CA TYR A 81 -4.95 -7.61 13.03
C TYR A 81 -3.87 -8.43 12.28
N PRO A 82 -3.27 -9.44 12.94
CA PRO A 82 -2.21 -10.25 12.34
C PRO A 82 -2.67 -11.04 11.11
N ASP A 83 -3.97 -11.35 11.01
CA ASP A 83 -4.58 -11.98 9.85
C ASP A 83 -4.45 -11.10 8.60
N VAL A 84 -4.68 -9.79 8.74
CA VAL A 84 -4.49 -8.83 7.63
C VAL A 84 -3.01 -8.62 7.35
N ARG A 85 -2.16 -8.59 8.38
CA ARG A 85 -0.71 -8.43 8.22
C ARG A 85 -0.09 -9.50 7.34
N LYS A 86 -0.58 -10.74 7.46
CA LYS A 86 -0.11 -11.90 6.71
C LYS A 86 -0.78 -12.09 5.35
N ASN A 87 -1.75 -11.25 4.99
CA ASN A 87 -2.50 -11.40 3.75
C ASN A 87 -1.67 -11.01 2.52
N ASP A 88 -1.73 -11.79 1.43
CA ASP A 88 -0.92 -11.57 0.23
C ASP A 88 -1.20 -10.25 -0.50
N PHE A 89 -2.42 -9.71 -0.40
CA PHE A 89 -2.82 -8.52 -1.14
C PHE A 89 -2.86 -7.26 -0.24
N TRP A 90 -2.98 -7.41 1.07
CA TRP A 90 -3.27 -6.32 2.02
C TRP A 90 -2.25 -6.27 3.17
N GLY A 91 -1.37 -7.26 3.25
CA GLY A 91 -0.38 -7.44 4.30
C GLY A 91 0.88 -6.61 4.10
N GLU A 92 1.77 -6.72 5.08
CA GLU A 92 2.98 -5.89 5.19
C GLU A 92 3.89 -6.01 3.97
N ASN A 93 3.99 -7.21 3.42
CA ASN A 93 4.83 -7.53 2.25
C ASN A 93 4.02 -7.59 0.94
N SER A 94 2.78 -7.09 0.93
CA SER A 94 1.92 -7.11 -0.27
C SER A 94 2.32 -6.02 -1.28
N PRO A 95 1.90 -6.14 -2.55
CA PRO A 95 2.09 -5.07 -3.55
C PRO A 95 1.44 -3.73 -3.16
N MET A 96 0.48 -3.72 -2.23
CA MET A 96 -0.14 -2.49 -1.74
C MET A 96 0.70 -1.78 -0.67
N GLY A 97 1.66 -2.47 -0.05
CA GLY A 97 2.48 -1.94 1.05
C GLY A 97 1.63 -1.29 2.16
N ILE A 98 2.07 -0.13 2.64
CA ILE A 98 1.39 0.61 3.73
C ILE A 98 -0.05 1.05 3.42
N ARG A 99 -0.49 1.02 2.15
CA ARG A 99 -1.87 1.37 1.78
C ARG A 99 -2.84 0.19 1.95
N GLY A 100 -2.33 -1.04 2.01
CA GLY A 100 -3.13 -2.26 2.12
C GLY A 100 -4.13 -2.23 3.28
N PRO A 101 -3.72 -1.88 4.51
CA PRO A 101 -4.59 -1.74 5.67
C PRO A 101 -5.76 -0.78 5.50
N ARG A 102 -5.52 0.40 4.90
CA ARG A 102 -6.57 1.39 4.68
C ARG A 102 -7.61 0.88 3.68
N VAL A 103 -7.13 0.27 2.59
CA VAL A 103 -8.00 -0.44 1.65
C VAL A 103 -8.77 -1.53 2.39
N HIS A 104 -8.12 -2.24 3.33
CA HIS A 104 -8.79 -3.25 4.13
C HIS A 104 -9.96 -2.74 4.89
N TYR A 105 -9.66 -1.75 5.69
CA TYR A 105 -10.58 -1.20 6.62
C TYR A 105 -11.82 -0.66 5.91
N ARG A 106 -11.62 0.05 4.79
CA ARG A 106 -12.72 0.62 4.00
C ARG A 106 -13.61 -0.44 3.36
N ARG A 107 -13.02 -1.54 2.87
CA ARG A 107 -13.76 -2.55 2.10
C ARG A 107 -14.43 -3.60 2.98
N TYR A 108 -13.77 -4.05 4.04
CA TYR A 108 -14.27 -5.11 4.93
C TYR A 108 -14.20 -4.72 6.40
N GLY A 109 -13.06 -4.20 6.85
CA GLY A 109 -12.77 -4.04 8.28
C GLY A 109 -13.78 -3.19 9.04
N ARG A 110 -14.39 -2.17 8.41
CA ARG A 110 -15.44 -1.35 9.05
C ARG A 110 -16.67 -2.17 9.42
N ASN A 111 -17.11 -3.07 8.54
CA ASN A 111 -18.28 -3.92 8.79
C ASN A 111 -17.97 -5.04 9.79
N GLU A 112 -16.69 -5.40 9.91
CA GLU A 112 -16.16 -6.33 10.91
C GLU A 112 -15.92 -5.66 12.27
N GLY A 113 -16.19 -4.36 12.41
CA GLY A 113 -15.97 -3.61 13.65
C GLY A 113 -14.50 -3.31 13.97
N ARG A 114 -13.60 -3.44 12.99
CA ARG A 114 -12.17 -3.18 13.16
C ARG A 114 -11.87 -1.70 13.38
N LEU A 115 -10.68 -1.41 13.89
CA LEU A 115 -10.21 -0.07 14.22
C LEU A 115 -9.01 0.31 13.35
N PHE A 116 -9.17 1.37 12.55
CA PHE A 116 -8.09 1.97 11.75
C PHE A 116 -7.68 3.32 12.34
N ALA A 117 -6.90 3.27 13.42
CA ALA A 117 -6.43 4.43 14.15
C ALA A 117 -5.06 4.14 14.80
N PRO A 118 -4.30 5.18 15.21
CA PRO A 118 -3.01 4.99 15.87
C PRO A 118 -3.14 4.17 17.16
N ILE A 119 -2.08 3.48 17.58
CA ILE A 119 -2.05 2.85 18.92
C ILE A 119 -1.90 3.96 19.96
N ILE A 120 -2.71 3.90 21.02
CA ILE A 120 -2.58 4.84 22.13
C ILE A 120 -1.36 4.47 22.97
N GLN A 121 -0.33 5.32 22.92
CA GLN A 121 0.86 5.16 23.72
C GLN A 121 0.62 5.58 25.18
N PRO A 122 1.10 4.81 26.16
CA PRO A 122 0.98 5.17 27.56
C PRO A 122 1.93 6.34 27.88
N PRO A 123 1.49 7.37 28.63
CA PRO A 123 2.37 8.45 29.07
C PRO A 123 3.43 7.96 30.07
N HIS A 124 3.10 6.90 30.82
CA HIS A 124 3.91 6.30 31.87
C HIS A 124 3.96 4.78 31.67
N PRO A 125 4.86 4.28 30.81
CA PRO A 125 4.97 2.85 30.51
C PRO A 125 5.20 1.97 31.74
N GLU A 126 5.86 2.52 32.77
CA GLU A 126 6.23 1.85 34.01
C GLU A 126 5.03 1.40 34.86
N VAL A 127 3.92 2.16 34.83
CA VAL A 127 2.69 1.82 35.56
C VAL A 127 1.62 1.19 34.66
N GLU A 128 1.87 1.11 33.35
CA GLU A 128 0.85 0.73 32.39
C GLU A 128 0.31 -0.68 32.64
N LYS A 129 1.19 -1.60 33.05
CA LYS A 129 0.79 -2.97 33.40
C LYS A 129 -0.21 -3.00 34.55
N GLU A 130 0.03 -2.24 35.61
CA GLU A 130 -0.88 -2.16 36.76
C GLU A 130 -2.23 -1.56 36.37
N LEU A 131 -2.21 -0.49 35.56
CA LEU A 131 -3.43 0.15 35.06
C LEU A 131 -4.24 -0.77 34.15
N ALA A 132 -3.57 -1.50 33.26
CA ALA A 132 -4.19 -2.49 32.39
C ALA A 132 -4.84 -3.63 33.20
N GLU A 133 -4.14 -4.14 34.22
CA GLU A 133 -4.70 -5.18 35.10
C GLU A 133 -5.92 -4.69 35.87
N ALA A 134 -5.87 -3.50 36.47
CA ALA A 134 -7.01 -2.91 37.15
C ALA A 134 -8.20 -2.71 36.20
N TYR A 135 -7.93 -2.35 34.94
CA TYR A 135 -8.95 -2.21 33.92
C TYR A 135 -9.58 -3.56 33.54
N TRP A 136 -8.77 -4.58 33.27
CA TRP A 136 -9.26 -5.93 32.94
C TRP A 136 -9.95 -6.63 34.12
N GLN A 137 -9.57 -6.33 35.36
CA GLN A 137 -10.28 -6.83 36.55
C GLN A 137 -11.71 -6.30 36.61
N ARG A 138 -11.91 -5.03 36.25
CA ARG A 138 -13.25 -4.40 36.18
C ARG A 138 -14.06 -4.85 34.98
N TYR A 139 -13.39 -5.22 33.89
CA TYR A 139 -14.00 -5.43 32.57
C TYR A 139 -13.56 -6.76 31.97
N GLN A 140 -14.17 -7.86 32.44
CA GLN A 140 -13.81 -9.21 32.01
C GLN A 140 -14.06 -9.45 30.52
N ASP A 141 -15.10 -8.82 29.96
CA ASP A 141 -15.40 -8.88 28.52
C ASP A 141 -14.24 -8.33 27.66
N VAL A 142 -13.52 -7.33 28.15
CA VAL A 142 -12.31 -6.83 27.48
C VAL A 142 -11.12 -7.71 27.78
N ALA A 143 -11.02 -8.24 29.00
CA ALA A 143 -9.93 -9.10 29.42
C ALA A 143 -9.85 -10.42 28.61
N GLU A 144 -11.00 -10.91 28.16
CA GLU A 144 -11.17 -12.09 27.32
C GLU A 144 -11.05 -11.79 25.81
N SER A 145 -10.84 -10.53 25.42
CA SER A 145 -10.74 -10.15 24.01
C SER A 145 -9.45 -10.66 23.36
N ASP A 146 -9.56 -11.22 22.15
CA ASP A 146 -8.42 -11.66 21.33
C ASP A 146 -7.43 -10.52 20.97
N ILE A 147 -7.91 -9.27 20.97
CA ILE A 147 -7.11 -8.10 20.58
C ILE A 147 -6.66 -7.34 21.83
N TRP A 148 -7.60 -7.01 22.70
CA TRP A 148 -7.38 -6.10 23.83
C TRP A 148 -7.26 -6.78 25.19
N GLY A 149 -7.38 -8.10 25.25
CA GLY A 149 -7.33 -8.89 26.48
C GLY A 149 -5.93 -9.11 27.03
N ARG A 150 -5.85 -9.78 28.18
CA ARG A 150 -4.58 -10.04 28.91
C ARG A 150 -3.56 -10.75 28.03
N GLU A 151 -4.04 -11.77 27.33
CA GLU A 151 -3.27 -12.59 26.37
C GLU A 151 -3.57 -12.18 24.92
N GLY A 152 -4.24 -11.05 24.74
CA GLY A 152 -4.63 -10.55 23.43
C GLY A 152 -3.42 -10.05 22.63
N THR A 153 -3.62 -9.86 21.33
CA THR A 153 -2.56 -9.49 20.38
C THR A 153 -1.79 -8.23 20.81
N MET A 154 -2.48 -7.26 21.45
CA MET A 154 -1.86 -6.02 21.89
C MET A 154 -1.14 -6.10 23.26
N GLY A 155 -1.31 -7.20 24.00
CA GLY A 155 -0.83 -7.34 25.36
C GLY A 155 -1.30 -6.20 26.27
N VAL A 156 -0.39 -5.69 27.11
CA VAL A 156 -0.66 -4.61 28.09
C VAL A 156 -1.27 -3.34 27.45
N LEU A 157 -0.88 -3.01 26.22
CA LEU A 157 -1.40 -1.83 25.51
C LEU A 157 -2.89 -1.98 25.13
N GLY A 158 -3.38 -3.22 25.07
CA GLY A 158 -4.74 -3.53 24.67
C GLY A 158 -5.79 -2.85 25.53
N ALA A 159 -5.61 -2.86 26.86
CA ALA A 159 -6.54 -2.25 27.79
C ALA A 159 -6.72 -0.75 27.53
N ARG A 160 -5.62 -0.01 27.36
CA ARG A 160 -5.64 1.44 27.11
C ARG A 160 -6.23 1.74 25.74
N ASP A 161 -5.80 1.00 24.73
CA ASP A 161 -6.31 1.17 23.37
C ASP A 161 -7.84 0.99 23.34
N HIS A 162 -8.34 -0.09 23.94
CA HIS A 162 -9.78 -0.31 24.09
C HIS A 162 -10.46 0.83 24.84
N TYR A 163 -9.91 1.25 25.99
CA TYR A 163 -10.51 2.31 26.79
C TYR A 163 -10.69 3.60 25.98
N HIS A 164 -9.67 4.04 25.25
CA HIS A 164 -9.74 5.30 24.51
C HIS A 164 -10.70 5.25 23.32
N TYR A 165 -10.74 4.13 22.59
CA TYR A 165 -11.57 4.03 21.40
C TYR A 165 -13.01 3.58 21.66
N TYR A 166 -13.24 2.76 22.70
CA TYR A 166 -14.55 2.19 23.01
C TYR A 166 -14.97 2.44 24.45
N GLY A 167 -14.09 2.14 25.41
CA GLY A 167 -14.45 2.11 26.83
C GLY A 167 -14.96 3.45 27.36
N LYS A 168 -14.35 4.57 26.97
CA LYS A 168 -14.77 5.92 27.38
C LYS A 168 -16.20 6.23 26.94
N ALA A 169 -16.54 5.90 25.69
CA ALA A 169 -17.89 6.08 25.16
C ALA A 169 -18.91 5.14 25.85
N GLN A 170 -18.45 3.99 26.33
CA GLN A 170 -19.24 3.02 27.10
C GLN A 170 -19.32 3.37 28.60
N GLY A 171 -18.75 4.49 29.05
CA GLY A 171 -18.75 4.89 30.47
C GLY A 171 -17.81 4.07 31.36
N ARG A 172 -16.83 3.37 30.78
CA ARG A 172 -15.80 2.63 31.53
C ARG A 172 -14.81 3.58 32.20
N VAL A 173 -14.11 3.09 33.21
CA VAL A 173 -13.18 3.85 34.03
C VAL A 173 -11.76 3.35 33.83
N TRP A 174 -10.86 4.28 33.49
CA TRP A 174 -9.41 4.06 33.45
C TRP A 174 -8.75 4.59 34.72
N GLY A 175 -7.69 3.93 35.20
CA GLY A 175 -7.00 4.31 36.43
C GLY A 175 -7.30 3.40 37.63
N VAL A 176 -6.63 3.66 38.74
CA VAL A 176 -6.98 3.05 40.03
C VAL A 176 -8.12 3.88 40.63
N VAL A 177 -9.22 3.23 41.03
CA VAL A 177 -10.31 3.93 41.73
C VAL A 177 -9.86 4.13 43.18
N PRO A 178 -9.75 5.38 43.69
CA PRO A 178 -9.45 5.60 45.09
C PRO A 178 -10.58 5.00 45.94
N GLY A 179 -10.29 4.00 46.77
CA GLY A 179 -11.27 3.40 47.70
C GLY A 179 -11.54 1.90 47.54
N ALA A 180 -10.83 1.17 46.67
CA ALA A 180 -10.96 -0.30 46.55
C ALA A 180 -9.94 -1.08 47.40
N ALA A 181 -9.27 -0.42 48.34
CA ALA A 181 -8.45 -1.05 49.37
C ALA A 181 -9.11 -0.80 50.74
N GLU A 182 -10.04 -1.69 51.11
CA GLU A 182 -10.41 -1.98 52.49
C GLU A 182 -10.31 -3.48 52.72
#